data_AF-A0A3D1AS39-F1
#
_entry.id   AF-A0A3D1AS39-F1
#
_cell.length_a   1.000
_cell.length_b   1.000
_cell.length_c   1.000
_cell.angle_alpha   90.00
_cell.angle_beta   90.00
_cell.angle_gamma   90.00
#
_symmetry.space_group_name_H-M   'P 1'
#
loop_
_entity.id
_entity.type
_entity.pdbx_description
1 polymer ?
#
loop_
_entity_poly.entity_id
_entity_poly.type
_entity_poly.pdbx_seq_one_letter_code
_entity_poly.pdbx_strand_id
1 'polypeptide(L)'
;PNTGAACTSAGGPGCFPGNKIPASRISPIGLAMLNRFPLPNFTDPTGARAYNSQFQFTNTQPREDKILRVDYNATSRDTLFVRLIQDGYENAGYGAILGALGDGWGQFPHSYHDPSAGAAMTYVHTFRANLINELTTGINRNHQGNSPTDKTLFAASQLPLKDASGNVLKLPNLFGANYLSLLPQINFGLPSGFSAQSSPTGIPSLPNFGFDSRWPFDGTDESQNLTDNITWIKGAHTLKAGIYVEKEARNVSVYSAYNTAGTYYFGSDLGNPVDTGNPFSNALTGNLYGYGEDNKKQINHARYTQVEWFLQDTWKLNRRLTIDAGLRFQFIGTLRSDGATLGSFDTASYNGAASGQLLYPTCTVPVGGKVSCPTADKASINPITGKIYPYAQQGTFEPGVLPGGRPAV
;
A
#
# COMPACT_ATOMS: atom_id res chain seq x y z
N PRO A 1 -18.66 10.20 22.27
CA PRO A 1 -19.82 10.95 22.82
C PRO A 1 -20.21 12.14 21.91
N ASN A 2 -21.47 12.24 21.47
CA ASN A 2 -22.27 13.50 21.43
C ASN A 2 -23.75 13.17 21.21
N THR A 3 -24.44 12.75 22.28
CA THR A 3 -25.80 13.18 22.63
C THR A 3 -26.04 12.75 24.08
N GLY A 4 -26.38 13.68 24.96
CA GLY A 4 -26.46 13.50 26.42
C GLY A 4 -27.69 12.73 26.91
N ALA A 5 -27.82 11.46 26.56
CA ALA A 5 -28.72 10.53 27.25
C ALA A 5 -27.90 9.46 27.98
N ALA A 6 -28.20 9.27 29.27
CA ALA A 6 -27.58 8.27 30.11
C ALA A 6 -27.77 6.87 29.51
N CYS A 7 -26.78 6.00 29.72
CA CYS A 7 -26.95 4.58 29.47
C CYS A 7 -28.25 4.09 30.13
N THR A 8 -29.22 3.66 29.32
CA THR A 8 -30.58 3.38 29.78
C THR A 8 -30.69 2.08 30.57
N SER A 9 -29.63 1.28 30.62
CA SER A 9 -29.45 0.19 31.56
C SER A 9 -28.14 0.39 32.32
N ALA A 10 -28.20 0.84 33.57
CA ALA A 10 -27.09 0.64 34.48
C ALA A 10 -26.78 -0.87 34.52
N GLY A 11 -25.64 -1.29 33.95
CA GLY A 11 -25.27 -2.71 33.84
C GLY A 11 -25.07 -3.26 32.42
N GLY A 12 -25.25 -2.46 31.37
CA GLY A 12 -24.80 -2.83 30.03
C GLY A 12 -23.26 -2.90 29.94
N PRO A 13 -22.66 -3.82 29.17
CA PRO A 13 -21.21 -4.10 29.26
C PRO A 13 -20.27 -2.92 28.96
N GLY A 14 -20.73 -1.90 28.21
CA GLY A 14 -20.00 -0.67 27.86
C GLY A 14 -20.36 0.59 28.67
N CYS A 15 -21.27 0.50 29.64
CA CYS A 15 -21.75 1.65 30.41
C CYS A 15 -21.31 1.62 31.87
N PHE A 16 -20.74 2.73 32.36
CA PHE A 16 -20.20 2.80 33.72
C PHE A 16 -20.91 3.84 34.58
N PRO A 17 -21.13 3.57 35.89
CA PRO A 17 -21.64 4.55 36.83
C PRO A 17 -20.83 5.87 36.80
N GLY A 18 -21.53 6.99 36.70
CA GLY A 18 -20.90 8.32 36.63
C GLY A 18 -20.01 8.55 35.41
N ASN A 19 -20.15 7.75 34.34
CA ASN A 19 -19.30 7.78 33.14
C ASN A 19 -17.80 7.61 33.45
N LYS A 20 -17.47 6.83 34.48
CA LYS A 20 -16.09 6.55 34.90
C LYS A 20 -15.83 5.04 34.85
N ILE A 21 -14.84 4.63 34.05
CA ILE A 21 -14.39 3.24 34.00
C ILE A 21 -13.80 2.86 35.37
N PRO A 22 -14.36 1.87 36.09
CA PRO A 22 -13.79 1.39 37.35
C PRO A 22 -12.40 0.79 37.13
N ALA A 23 -11.50 0.93 38.12
CA ALA A 23 -10.14 0.40 38.02
C ALA A 23 -10.10 -1.12 37.70
N SER A 24 -11.05 -1.89 38.22
CA SER A 24 -11.19 -3.33 37.96
C SER A 24 -11.59 -3.68 36.52
N ARG A 25 -12.00 -2.70 35.71
CA ARG A 25 -12.37 -2.86 34.31
C ARG A 25 -11.29 -2.35 33.35
N ILE A 26 -10.17 -1.87 33.88
CA ILE A 26 -9.03 -1.45 33.07
C ILE A 26 -8.27 -2.69 32.63
N SER A 27 -8.17 -2.87 31.31
CA SER A 27 -7.33 -3.90 30.70
C SER A 27 -5.85 -3.50 30.86
N PRO A 28 -5.00 -4.37 31.44
CA PRO A 28 -3.56 -4.10 31.52
C PRO A 28 -2.92 -3.90 30.14
N ILE A 29 -3.35 -4.68 29.14
CA ILE A 29 -2.89 -4.57 27.75
C ILE A 29 -3.36 -3.24 27.14
N GLY A 30 -4.63 -2.91 27.32
CA GLY A 30 -5.22 -1.66 26.85
C GLY A 30 -4.53 -0.41 27.39
N LEU A 31 -4.26 -0.41 28.69
CA LEU A 31 -3.52 0.66 29.36
C LEU A 31 -2.08 0.75 28.85
N ALA A 32 -1.38 -0.37 28.69
CA ALA A 32 -0.01 -0.39 28.17
C ALA A 32 0.07 0.11 26.71
N MET A 33 -0.94 -0.20 25.88
CA MET A 33 -1.08 0.33 24.52
C MET A 33 -1.32 1.84 24.53
N LEU A 34 -2.21 2.34 25.38
CA LEU A 34 -2.47 3.78 25.51
C LEU A 34 -1.24 4.57 26.00
N ASN A 35 -0.43 3.97 26.87
CA ASN A 35 0.84 4.54 27.33
C ASN A 35 1.90 4.66 26.21
N ARG A 36 1.62 4.19 24.98
CA ARG A 36 2.49 4.45 23.84
C ARG A 36 2.36 5.82 23.24
N PHE A 37 1.26 6.51 23.50
CA PHE A 37 1.02 7.87 23.02
C PHE A 37 1.55 8.89 24.03
N PRO A 38 2.00 10.07 23.56
CA PRO A 38 2.48 11.12 24.45
C PRO A 38 1.34 11.72 25.26
N LEU A 39 1.71 12.32 26.39
CA LEU A 39 0.79 13.15 27.15
C LEU A 39 0.45 14.44 26.39
N PRO A 40 -0.74 15.02 26.62
CA PRO A 40 -1.11 16.31 26.04
C PRO A 40 -0.06 17.38 26.35
N ASN A 41 0.35 18.14 25.34
CA ASN A 41 1.29 19.26 25.48
C ASN A 41 0.74 20.58 24.92
N PHE A 42 -0.49 20.58 24.39
CA PHE A 42 -1.08 21.74 23.75
C PHE A 42 -2.59 21.79 23.97
N THR A 43 -3.16 23.00 24.03
CA THR A 43 -4.61 23.20 24.11
C THR A 43 -5.07 23.91 22.85
N ASP A 44 -6.02 23.31 22.14
CA ASP A 44 -6.61 23.87 20.93
C ASP A 44 -7.17 25.30 21.17
N PRO A 45 -6.58 26.34 20.54
CA PRO A 45 -6.95 27.73 20.77
C PRO A 45 -8.34 28.08 20.22
N THR A 46 -8.93 27.25 19.36
CA THR A 46 -10.29 27.46 18.83
C THR A 46 -11.37 27.08 19.83
N GLY A 47 -11.01 26.38 20.91
CA GLY A 47 -11.96 25.81 21.88
C GLY A 47 -12.70 24.57 21.37
N ALA A 48 -12.51 24.15 20.12
CA ALA A 48 -13.13 22.97 19.53
C ALA A 48 -12.59 21.66 20.13
N ARG A 49 -11.40 21.69 20.76
CA ARG A 49 -10.72 20.54 21.36
C ARG A 49 -10.51 19.41 20.34
N ALA A 50 -10.20 19.78 19.09
CA ALA A 50 -10.00 18.82 18.01
C ALA A 50 -8.64 18.10 18.12
N TYR A 51 -7.71 18.64 18.90
CA TYR A 51 -6.40 18.07 19.19
C TYR A 51 -5.92 18.58 20.56
N ASN A 52 -4.98 17.85 21.17
CA ASN A 52 -4.42 18.14 22.48
C ASN A 52 -2.87 18.03 22.51
N SER A 53 -2.26 17.90 21.33
CA SER A 53 -0.83 17.82 21.19
C SER A 53 -0.35 18.50 19.91
N GLN A 54 0.80 19.16 19.98
CA GLN A 54 1.48 19.76 18.84
C GLN A 54 2.97 19.44 18.91
N PHE A 55 3.53 19.05 17.77
CA PHE A 55 4.95 18.72 17.62
C PHE A 55 5.53 19.47 16.43
N GLN A 56 6.79 19.85 16.56
CA GLN A 56 7.57 20.40 15.47
C GLN A 56 8.84 19.57 15.34
N PHE A 57 8.96 18.88 14.21
CA PHE A 57 10.11 18.06 13.90
C PHE A 57 10.85 18.61 12.69
N THR A 58 12.14 18.31 12.62
CA THR A 58 12.96 18.62 11.45
C THR A 58 13.16 17.35 10.63
N ASN A 59 13.12 17.51 9.32
CA ASN A 59 13.45 16.48 8.36
C ASN A 59 14.59 17.00 7.46
N THR A 60 15.52 16.13 7.09
CA THR A 60 16.65 16.41 6.21
C THR A 60 16.50 15.63 4.91
N GLN A 61 16.68 16.30 3.77
CA GLN A 61 16.52 15.69 2.46
C GLN A 61 17.71 15.97 1.53
N PRO A 62 18.91 15.46 1.85
CA PRO A 62 20.06 15.66 0.98
C PRO A 62 19.85 14.97 -0.37
N ARG A 63 20.44 15.57 -1.40
CA ARG A 63 20.51 15.04 -2.76
C ARG A 63 21.93 15.17 -3.26
N GLU A 64 22.43 14.10 -3.86
CA GLU A 64 23.76 14.08 -4.47
C GLU A 64 23.66 13.47 -5.87
N ASP A 65 24.17 14.20 -6.87
CA ASP A 65 24.23 13.73 -8.26
C ASP A 65 25.69 13.78 -8.74
N LYS A 66 26.22 12.64 -9.17
CA LYS A 66 27.57 12.49 -9.74
C LYS A 66 27.45 12.01 -11.17
N ILE A 67 27.91 12.82 -12.11
CA ILE A 67 27.82 12.52 -13.54
C ILE A 67 29.21 12.58 -14.15
N LEU A 68 29.60 11.52 -14.85
CA LEU A 68 30.75 11.49 -15.74
C LEU A 68 30.24 11.24 -17.15
N ARG A 69 30.65 12.10 -18.09
CA ARG A 69 30.42 11.88 -19.52
C ARG A 69 31.74 11.96 -20.26
N VAL A 70 31.96 11.01 -21.16
CA VAL A 70 33.10 10.99 -22.07
C VAL A 70 32.56 10.89 -23.49
N ASP A 71 32.89 11.88 -24.31
CA ASP A 71 32.59 11.92 -25.73
C ASP A 71 33.86 11.56 -26.52
N TYR A 72 33.73 10.68 -27.51
CA TYR A 72 34.83 10.17 -28.31
C TYR A 72 34.46 10.09 -29.79
N ASN A 73 35.21 10.83 -30.62
CA ASN A 73 35.13 10.73 -32.07
C ASN A 73 36.21 9.74 -32.53
N ALA A 74 35.85 8.47 -32.67
CA ALA A 74 36.79 7.41 -33.04
C ALA A 74 37.29 7.59 -34.49
N THR A 75 36.40 8.04 -35.38
CA THR A 75 36.71 8.39 -36.78
C THR A 75 35.83 9.55 -37.23
N SER A 76 35.94 9.98 -38.50
CA SER A 76 34.98 10.92 -39.10
C SER A 76 33.58 10.35 -39.34
N ARG A 77 33.40 9.04 -39.15
CA ARG A 77 32.12 8.31 -39.32
C ARG A 77 31.59 7.72 -38.02
N ASP A 78 32.39 7.68 -36.97
CA ASP A 78 32.12 6.98 -35.72
C ASP A 78 32.23 7.97 -34.56
N THR A 79 31.09 8.28 -33.94
CA THR A 79 31.05 9.07 -32.71
C THR A 79 30.36 8.28 -31.62
N LEU A 80 30.86 8.40 -30.40
CA LEU A 80 30.42 7.66 -29.24
C LEU A 80 30.37 8.62 -28.06
N PHE A 81 29.37 8.47 -27.19
CA PHE A 81 29.52 8.92 -25.82
C PHE A 81 29.16 7.82 -24.83
N VAL A 82 29.79 7.85 -23.67
CA VAL A 82 29.42 7.07 -22.50
C VAL A 82 29.13 8.04 -21.37
N ARG A 83 28.01 7.83 -20.67
CA ARG A 83 27.61 8.55 -19.46
C ARG A 83 27.45 7.57 -18.31
N LEU A 84 28.16 7.83 -17.22
CA LEU A 84 27.96 7.17 -15.93
C LEU A 84 27.28 8.15 -15.00
N ILE A 85 26.28 7.68 -14.26
CA ILE A 85 25.60 8.45 -13.23
C ILE A 85 25.57 7.64 -11.93
N GLN A 86 25.79 8.33 -10.83
CA GLN A 86 25.46 7.85 -9.51
C GLN A 86 24.70 8.97 -8.80
N ASP A 87 23.49 8.68 -8.35
CA ASP A 87 22.67 9.61 -7.60
C ASP A 87 22.25 9.02 -6.26
N GLY A 88 21.83 9.90 -5.35
CA GLY A 88 21.33 9.50 -4.05
C GLY A 88 20.36 10.53 -3.52
N TYR A 89 19.19 10.05 -3.12
CA TYR A 89 18.23 10.79 -2.34
C TYR A 89 18.11 10.18 -0.94
N GLU A 90 18.07 11.04 0.08
CA GLU A 90 17.70 10.64 1.42
C GLU A 90 16.55 11.51 1.93
N ASN A 91 15.72 10.95 2.80
CA ASN A 91 14.68 11.64 3.55
C ASN A 91 14.71 11.12 4.98
N ALA A 92 15.23 11.92 5.91
CA ALA A 92 15.51 11.46 7.27
C ALA A 92 14.94 12.40 8.33
N GLY A 93 14.47 11.81 9.43
CA GLY A 93 13.84 12.50 10.55
C GLY A 93 12.47 11.93 10.86
N TYR A 94 11.71 12.63 11.69
CA TYR A 94 10.29 12.30 11.90
C TYR A 94 9.49 12.74 10.68
N GLY A 95 8.51 11.93 10.28
CA GLY A 95 7.71 12.17 9.08
C GLY A 95 8.44 11.79 7.79
N ALA A 96 9.56 11.06 7.89
CA ALA A 96 10.22 10.52 6.72
C ALA A 96 9.32 9.49 6.02
N ILE A 97 9.50 9.29 4.72
CA ILE A 97 8.59 8.40 3.98
C ILE A 97 8.74 6.95 4.44
N LEU A 98 7.62 6.21 4.40
CA LEU A 98 7.58 4.77 4.63
C LEU A 98 8.04 4.31 6.03
N GLY A 99 7.86 5.09 7.10
CA GLY A 99 8.30 4.66 8.45
C GLY A 99 7.21 4.56 9.49
N ALA A 100 7.38 5.22 10.62
CA ALA A 100 6.46 5.14 11.75
C ALA A 100 5.10 5.76 11.41
N LEU A 101 3.99 5.10 11.78
CA LEU A 101 2.66 5.73 11.66
C LEU A 101 2.47 6.85 12.69
N GLY A 102 3.22 6.81 13.79
CA GLY A 102 3.23 7.82 14.84
C GLY A 102 4.20 8.97 14.62
N ASP A 103 4.60 9.26 13.38
CA ASP A 103 5.50 10.35 13.03
C ASP A 103 5.02 11.71 13.52
N GLY A 104 3.71 11.96 13.44
CA GLY A 104 3.11 13.23 13.87
C GLY A 104 3.26 13.55 15.36
N TRP A 105 3.63 12.55 16.17
CA TRP A 105 3.85 12.70 17.60
C TRP A 105 5.22 12.20 18.09
N GLY A 106 6.08 11.77 17.17
CA GLY A 106 7.47 11.44 17.44
C GLY A 106 7.72 10.01 17.91
N GLN A 107 7.05 9.01 17.32
CA GLN A 107 7.23 7.60 17.68
C GLN A 107 8.69 7.13 17.62
N PHE A 108 9.33 7.29 16.47
CA PHE A 108 10.79 7.17 16.28
C PHE A 108 11.17 7.86 14.96
N PRO A 109 12.40 8.40 14.83
CA PRO A 109 12.88 8.93 13.57
C PRO A 109 13.49 7.81 12.71
N HIS A 110 13.37 7.94 11.39
CA HIS A 110 13.91 7.00 10.41
C HIS A 110 14.43 7.76 9.19
N SER A 111 15.14 7.04 8.35
CA SER A 111 15.63 7.50 7.05
C SER A 111 15.06 6.59 5.97
N TYR A 112 14.62 7.21 4.88
CA TYR A 112 14.42 6.56 3.59
C TYR A 112 15.59 6.96 2.69
N HIS A 113 16.21 5.97 2.05
CA HIS A 113 17.34 6.16 1.15
C HIS A 113 17.05 5.52 -0.20
N ASP A 114 17.47 6.19 -1.26
CA ASP A 114 17.32 5.73 -2.66
C ASP A 114 18.60 6.03 -3.45
N PRO A 115 19.71 5.30 -3.18
CA PRO A 115 20.87 5.33 -4.05
C PRO A 115 20.57 4.70 -5.41
N SER A 116 20.97 5.39 -6.47
CA SER A 116 20.90 4.88 -7.84
C SER A 116 22.24 4.95 -8.55
N ALA A 117 22.44 4.04 -9.49
CA ALA A 117 23.56 4.06 -10.40
C ALA A 117 23.09 3.66 -11.80
N GLY A 118 23.68 4.29 -12.80
CA GLY A 118 23.34 4.03 -14.19
C GLY A 118 24.51 4.25 -15.14
N ALA A 119 24.40 3.60 -16.29
CA ALA A 119 25.28 3.78 -17.42
C ALA A 119 24.45 3.92 -18.68
N ALA A 120 24.84 4.82 -19.57
CA ALA A 120 24.27 4.97 -20.89
C ALA A 120 25.38 5.15 -21.93
N MET A 121 25.16 4.60 -23.11
CA MET A 121 26.06 4.72 -24.25
C MET A 121 25.25 5.03 -25.49
N THR A 122 25.69 6.00 -26.29
CA THR A 122 25.18 6.20 -27.65
C THR A 122 26.33 6.13 -28.63
N TYR A 123 26.19 5.29 -29.64
CA TYR A 123 27.09 5.13 -30.76
C TYR A 123 26.39 5.54 -32.05
N VAL A 124 27.01 6.44 -32.81
CA VAL A 124 26.53 6.90 -34.11
C VAL A 124 27.52 6.46 -35.17
N HIS A 125 27.04 5.72 -36.16
CA HIS A 125 27.81 5.31 -37.32
C HIS A 125 27.22 5.89 -38.61
N THR A 126 28.08 6.56 -39.39
CA THR A 126 27.75 7.06 -40.73
C THR A 126 28.29 6.11 -41.79
N PHE A 127 27.46 5.17 -42.26
CA PHE A 127 27.84 4.22 -43.32
C PHE A 127 28.20 4.93 -44.63
N ARG A 128 27.45 5.99 -44.95
CA ARG A 128 27.62 6.89 -46.10
C ARG A 128 26.92 8.22 -45.79
N ALA A 129 27.16 9.25 -46.60
CA ALA A 129 26.65 10.61 -46.36
C ALA A 129 25.11 10.73 -46.21
N ASN A 130 24.38 9.68 -46.59
CA ASN A 130 22.93 9.60 -46.53
C ASN A 130 22.40 8.38 -45.75
N LEU A 131 23.24 7.60 -45.07
CA LEU A 131 22.82 6.45 -44.26
C LEU A 131 23.53 6.49 -42.91
N ILE A 132 22.75 6.75 -41.87
CA ILE A 132 23.23 6.95 -40.49
C ILE A 132 22.49 5.96 -39.59
N ASN A 133 23.23 5.36 -38.67
CA ASN A 133 22.69 4.56 -37.59
C ASN A 133 23.04 5.19 -36.24
N GLU A 134 22.10 5.12 -35.30
CA GLU A 134 22.24 5.60 -33.93
C GLU A 134 21.73 4.52 -32.98
N LEU A 135 22.67 3.87 -32.30
CA LEU A 135 22.43 2.88 -31.26
C LEU A 135 22.62 3.53 -29.89
N THR A 136 21.60 3.49 -29.05
CA THR A 136 21.66 3.88 -27.65
C THR A 136 21.31 2.69 -26.77
N THR A 137 22.10 2.44 -25.73
CA THR A 137 21.79 1.44 -24.71
C THR A 137 22.07 2.00 -23.33
N GLY A 138 21.29 1.57 -22.35
CA GLY A 138 21.45 2.01 -20.98
C GLY A 138 20.97 0.99 -19.98
N ILE A 139 21.50 1.11 -18.77
CA ILE A 139 21.06 0.42 -17.58
C ILE A 139 20.96 1.44 -16.45
N ASN A 140 19.88 1.38 -15.68
CA ASN A 140 19.76 2.09 -14.41
C ASN A 140 19.32 1.08 -13.36
N ARG A 141 19.89 1.20 -12.15
CA ARG A 141 19.49 0.43 -10.99
C ARG A 141 19.43 1.34 -9.79
N ASN A 142 18.34 1.29 -9.04
CA ASN A 142 18.20 1.97 -7.76
C ASN A 142 17.82 0.96 -6.67
N HIS A 143 18.21 1.28 -5.44
CA HIS A 143 17.86 0.51 -4.25
C HIS A 143 17.20 1.43 -3.23
N GLN A 144 15.91 1.25 -3.06
CA GLN A 144 15.11 1.96 -2.07
C GLN A 144 15.11 1.17 -0.77
N GLY A 145 15.31 1.84 0.35
CA GLY A 145 15.16 1.21 1.66
C GLY A 145 14.87 2.22 2.75
N ASN A 146 14.53 1.70 3.93
CA ASN A 146 14.39 2.51 5.11
C ASN A 146 15.04 1.88 6.34
N SER A 147 15.42 2.73 7.29
CA SER A 147 16.02 2.29 8.55
C SER A 147 15.78 3.29 9.67
N PRO A 148 15.65 2.84 10.93
CA PRO A 148 15.55 3.75 12.06
C PRO A 148 16.88 4.50 12.25
N THR A 149 16.81 5.81 12.52
CA THR A 149 17.98 6.64 12.79
C THR A 149 18.25 6.78 14.30
N ASP A 150 17.26 6.46 15.14
CA ASP A 150 17.41 6.28 16.59
C ASP A 150 17.03 4.84 16.99
N LYS A 151 18.04 4.05 17.35
CA LYS A 151 17.86 2.64 17.75
C LYS A 151 17.13 2.49 19.09
N THR A 152 17.24 3.47 19.98
CA THR A 152 16.61 3.43 21.31
C THR A 152 15.10 3.62 21.19
N LEU A 153 14.68 4.62 20.41
CA LEU A 153 13.26 4.88 20.14
C LEU A 153 12.63 3.77 19.28
N PHE A 154 13.38 3.22 18.32
CA PHE A 154 12.93 2.06 17.57
C PHE A 154 12.75 0.82 18.47
N ALA A 155 13.69 0.54 19.37
CA ALA A 155 13.57 -0.56 20.33
C ALA A 155 12.38 -0.39 21.28
N ALA A 156 12.00 0.84 21.62
CA ALA A 156 10.78 1.13 22.38
C ALA A 156 9.49 0.85 21.58
N SER A 157 9.58 0.70 20.27
CA SER A 157 8.51 0.27 19.36
C SER A 157 8.52 -1.24 19.08
N GLN A 158 9.36 -2.01 19.78
CA GLN A 158 9.45 -3.47 19.67
C GLN A 158 8.90 -4.18 20.92
N LEU A 159 8.48 -5.42 20.75
CA LEU A 159 8.10 -6.35 21.80
C LEU A 159 9.28 -6.61 22.75
N PRO A 160 9.00 -6.94 24.03
CA PRO A 160 7.68 -7.15 24.62
C PRO A 160 6.94 -5.85 24.97
N LEU A 161 5.60 -5.89 24.88
CA LEU A 161 4.76 -4.88 25.53
C LEU A 161 4.89 -5.04 27.05
N LYS A 162 5.06 -3.94 27.77
CA LYS A 162 5.20 -3.94 29.23
C LYS A 162 4.16 -3.04 29.88
N ASP A 163 3.71 -3.44 31.07
CA ASP A 163 2.91 -2.56 31.93
C ASP A 163 3.78 -1.46 32.57
N ALA A 164 3.15 -0.56 33.34
CA ALA A 164 3.84 0.53 34.04
C ALA A 164 4.86 0.06 35.10
N SER A 165 4.75 -1.18 35.57
CA SER A 165 5.68 -1.81 36.51
C SER A 165 6.81 -2.58 35.80
N GLY A 166 6.80 -2.63 34.47
CA GLY A 166 7.80 -3.33 33.66
C GLY A 166 7.50 -4.82 33.44
N ASN A 167 6.35 -5.34 33.88
CA ASN A 167 5.97 -6.72 33.64
C ASN A 167 5.60 -6.93 32.18
N VAL A 168 6.04 -8.05 31.60
CA VAL A 168 5.73 -8.40 30.21
C VAL A 168 4.27 -8.80 30.08
N LEU A 169 3.57 -8.14 29.16
CA LEU A 169 2.20 -8.47 28.76
C LEU A 169 2.25 -9.29 27.46
N LYS A 170 1.72 -10.51 27.52
CA LYS A 170 1.68 -11.40 26.36
C LYS A 170 0.58 -10.98 25.40
N LEU A 171 0.95 -10.74 24.15
CA LEU A 171 0.02 -10.48 23.06
C LEU A 171 -0.22 -11.76 22.24
N PRO A 172 -1.42 -11.93 21.65
CA PRO A 172 -1.67 -12.89 20.59
C PRO A 172 -0.61 -12.83 19.49
N ASN A 173 -0.29 -14.00 18.95
CA ASN A 173 0.58 -14.18 17.79
C ASN A 173 -0.02 -15.34 16.99
N LEU A 174 -0.79 -15.01 15.94
CA LEU A 174 -1.58 -15.98 15.20
C LEU A 174 -0.71 -16.80 14.25
N PHE A 175 0.29 -16.19 13.64
CA PHE A 175 1.04 -16.80 12.55
C PHE A 175 2.55 -16.87 12.76
N GLY A 176 3.09 -16.17 13.76
CA GLY A 176 4.54 -16.13 13.99
C GLY A 176 5.28 -15.30 12.93
N ALA A 177 4.57 -14.47 12.16
CA ALA A 177 5.14 -13.73 11.03
C ALA A 177 5.88 -12.45 11.44
N ASN A 178 5.80 -12.04 12.71
CA ASN A 178 6.44 -10.86 13.27
C ASN A 178 7.96 -11.07 13.52
N TYR A 179 8.73 -11.25 12.44
CA TYR A 179 10.16 -11.55 12.51
C TYR A 179 11.04 -10.43 13.09
N LEU A 180 10.53 -9.19 13.13
CA LEU A 180 11.21 -8.03 13.72
C LEU A 180 10.80 -7.74 15.16
N SER A 181 9.94 -8.58 15.75
CA SER A 181 9.40 -8.37 17.09
C SER A 181 8.80 -6.96 17.24
N LEU A 182 8.11 -6.44 16.23
CA LEU A 182 7.50 -5.11 16.29
C LEU A 182 6.30 -5.13 17.23
N LEU A 183 6.03 -4.04 17.93
CA LEU A 183 4.73 -3.87 18.56
C LEU A 183 3.63 -3.79 17.48
N PRO A 184 2.45 -4.36 17.73
CA PRO A 184 1.34 -4.29 16.79
C PRO A 184 0.87 -2.84 16.58
N GLN A 185 0.25 -2.58 15.43
CA GLN A 185 -0.38 -1.30 15.19
C GLN A 185 -1.56 -1.09 16.15
N ILE A 186 -1.68 0.12 16.71
CA ILE A 186 -2.80 0.56 17.55
C ILE A 186 -3.61 1.55 16.74
N ASN A 187 -4.80 1.13 16.31
CA ASN A 187 -5.67 1.90 15.44
C ASN A 187 -7.00 2.22 16.15
N PHE A 188 -7.32 3.50 16.30
CA PHE A 188 -8.57 3.95 16.94
C PHE A 188 -9.75 4.09 15.96
N GLY A 189 -9.54 3.79 14.69
CA GLY A 189 -10.57 3.69 13.65
C GLY A 189 -11.02 2.24 13.43
N LEU A 190 -11.74 2.05 12.31
CA LEU A 190 -12.19 0.75 11.84
C LEU A 190 -11.25 0.21 10.75
N PRO A 191 -11.23 -1.11 10.50
CA PRO A 191 -10.48 -1.67 9.37
C PRO A 191 -11.01 -1.12 8.03
N SER A 192 -10.15 -1.11 7.01
CA SER A 192 -10.53 -0.66 5.67
C SER A 192 -11.70 -1.48 5.13
N GLY A 193 -12.70 -0.82 4.54
CA GLY A 193 -13.93 -1.45 4.05
C GLY A 193 -15.00 -1.71 5.12
N PHE A 194 -14.73 -1.40 6.39
CA PHE A 194 -15.72 -1.48 7.47
C PHE A 194 -16.25 -0.09 7.82
N SER A 195 -17.55 -0.01 8.04
CA SER A 195 -18.22 1.17 8.58
C SER A 195 -18.99 0.77 9.84
N ALA A 196 -19.10 1.70 10.79
CA ALA A 196 -19.90 1.45 11.99
C ALA A 196 -21.37 1.33 11.58
N GLN A 197 -22.04 0.28 12.04
CA GLN A 197 -23.48 0.12 11.89
C GLN A 197 -24.22 1.19 12.71
N SER A 198 -23.66 1.57 13.87
CA SER A 198 -24.10 2.70 14.68
C SER A 198 -22.90 3.49 15.18
N SER A 199 -22.61 4.62 14.54
CA SER A 199 -21.47 5.47 14.92
C SER A 199 -21.84 6.41 16.07
N PRO A 200 -21.05 6.47 17.17
CA PRO A 200 -21.07 7.65 18.01
C PRO A 200 -20.46 8.83 17.24
N THR A 201 -20.46 10.02 17.85
CA THR A 201 -19.79 11.16 17.22
C THR A 201 -18.29 10.92 17.11
N GLY A 202 -17.79 11.05 15.88
CA GLY A 202 -16.39 10.83 15.54
C GLY A 202 -15.47 11.76 16.33
N ILE A 203 -14.33 11.22 16.75
CA ILE A 203 -13.24 12.01 17.30
C ILE A 203 -12.35 12.39 16.11
N PRO A 204 -12.15 13.69 15.84
CA PRO A 204 -11.25 14.11 14.77
C PRO A 204 -9.80 13.77 15.13
N SER A 205 -8.93 13.69 14.12
CA SER A 205 -7.47 13.61 14.29
C SER A 205 -7.00 12.47 15.21
N LEU A 206 -7.57 11.27 15.04
CA LEU A 206 -7.17 10.08 15.80
C LEU A 206 -5.68 9.78 15.57
N PRO A 207 -4.88 9.59 16.64
CA PRO A 207 -3.49 9.22 16.50
C PRO A 207 -3.38 7.75 16.07
N ASN A 208 -2.22 7.38 15.56
CA ASN A 208 -1.90 5.99 15.23
C ASN A 208 -0.52 5.65 15.80
N PHE A 209 -0.33 4.40 16.17
CA PHE A 209 0.98 3.83 16.52
C PHE A 209 1.18 2.63 15.62
N GLY A 210 2.36 2.50 15.02
CA GLY A 210 2.68 1.34 14.19
C GLY A 210 3.71 1.69 13.15
N PHE A 211 3.65 0.97 12.03
CA PHE A 211 4.63 1.06 10.95
C PHE A 211 3.88 1.12 9.62
N ASP A 212 4.46 1.75 8.60
CA ASP A 212 3.99 1.60 7.22
C ASP A 212 3.86 0.10 6.92
N SER A 213 2.79 -0.28 6.22
CA SER A 213 2.48 -1.67 5.90
C SER A 213 3.59 -2.44 5.15
N ARG A 214 4.56 -1.71 4.59
CA ARG A 214 5.71 -2.28 3.89
C ARG A 214 6.97 -2.29 4.75
N TRP A 215 6.94 -1.77 5.98
CA TRP A 215 8.10 -1.65 6.85
C TRP A 215 8.72 -3.02 7.18
N PRO A 216 10.06 -3.12 7.24
CA PRO A 216 11.02 -2.21 6.61
C PRO A 216 10.85 -2.26 5.10
N PHE A 217 10.72 -1.10 4.47
CA PHE A 217 10.60 -1.03 3.03
C PHE A 217 11.93 -1.43 2.41
N ASP A 218 11.87 -2.28 1.40
CA ASP A 218 13.00 -2.69 0.60
C ASP A 218 12.52 -2.80 -0.84
N GLY A 219 13.22 -2.13 -1.74
CA GLY A 219 12.87 -2.00 -3.15
C GLY A 219 14.14 -1.99 -4.00
N THR A 220 14.18 -2.73 -5.09
CA THR A 220 15.19 -2.60 -6.14
C THR A 220 14.47 -2.49 -7.45
N ASP A 221 14.70 -1.43 -8.21
CA ASP A 221 14.27 -1.33 -9.60
C ASP A 221 15.50 -1.35 -10.50
N GLU A 222 15.42 -2.07 -11.61
CA GLU A 222 16.45 -2.14 -12.63
C GLU A 222 15.79 -2.06 -14.00
N SER A 223 16.19 -1.05 -14.75
CA SER A 223 15.74 -0.78 -16.11
C SER A 223 16.92 -0.95 -17.05
N GLN A 224 16.75 -1.80 -18.07
CA GLN A 224 17.69 -1.96 -19.16
C GLN A 224 16.99 -1.60 -20.46
N ASN A 225 17.58 -0.71 -21.25
CA ASN A 225 17.03 -0.32 -22.53
C ASN A 225 18.07 -0.39 -23.66
N LEU A 226 17.55 -0.65 -24.85
CA LEU A 226 18.25 -0.58 -26.11
C LEU A 226 17.33 0.12 -27.12
N THR A 227 17.85 1.12 -27.80
CA THR A 227 17.21 1.81 -28.91
C THR A 227 18.16 1.80 -30.07
N ASP A 228 17.72 1.34 -31.23
CA ASP A 228 18.51 1.42 -32.45
C ASP A 228 17.68 2.09 -33.55
N ASN A 229 18.24 3.12 -34.18
CA ASN A 229 17.58 3.86 -35.25
C ASN A 229 18.47 3.91 -36.49
N ILE A 230 17.87 3.72 -37.65
CA ILE A 230 18.52 3.92 -38.94
C ILE A 230 17.77 5.00 -39.73
N THR A 231 18.52 5.97 -40.25
CA THR A 231 18.02 7.00 -41.15
C THR A 231 18.69 6.84 -42.50
N TRP A 232 17.89 6.70 -43.56
CA TRP A 232 18.37 6.58 -44.93
C TRP A 232 17.68 7.59 -45.84
N ILE A 233 18.46 8.54 -46.37
CA ILE A 233 18.00 9.46 -47.40
C ILE A 233 18.33 8.86 -48.77
N LYS A 234 17.32 8.44 -49.53
CA LYS A 234 17.50 7.85 -50.86
C LYS A 234 16.57 8.52 -51.86
N GLY A 235 17.14 9.37 -52.72
CA GLY A 235 16.38 10.11 -53.72
C GLY A 235 15.36 11.05 -53.06
N ALA A 236 14.08 10.83 -53.35
CA ALA A 236 12.97 11.60 -52.79
C ALA A 236 12.52 11.14 -51.38
N HIS A 237 13.08 10.04 -50.86
CA HIS A 237 12.65 9.40 -49.62
C HIS A 237 13.63 9.69 -48.49
N THR A 238 13.09 9.97 -47.31
CA THR A 238 13.81 9.94 -46.03
C THR A 238 13.17 8.85 -45.19
N LEU A 239 13.80 7.68 -45.20
CA LEU A 239 13.35 6.51 -44.45
C LEU A 239 13.94 6.56 -43.04
N LYS A 240 13.11 6.30 -42.04
CA LYS A 240 13.52 6.04 -40.66
C LYS A 240 12.91 4.74 -40.20
N ALA A 241 13.74 3.86 -39.65
CA ALA A 241 13.27 2.68 -38.95
C ALA A 241 13.99 2.58 -37.62
N GLY A 242 13.35 1.97 -36.63
CA GLY A 242 14.00 1.74 -35.36
C GLY A 242 13.33 0.68 -34.51
N ILE A 243 14.05 0.22 -33.50
CA ILE A 243 13.63 -0.76 -32.52
C ILE A 243 13.94 -0.24 -31.11
N TYR A 244 13.04 -0.49 -30.17
CA TYR A 244 13.19 -0.27 -28.75
C TYR A 244 12.99 -1.59 -28.02
N VAL A 245 13.91 -1.94 -27.12
CA VAL A 245 13.80 -3.09 -26.24
C VAL A 245 14.02 -2.60 -24.82
N GLU A 246 13.08 -2.88 -23.94
CA GLU A 246 13.17 -2.59 -22.51
C GLU A 246 13.01 -3.88 -21.71
N LYS A 247 13.86 -4.06 -20.71
CA LYS A 247 13.70 -5.08 -19.69
C LYS A 247 13.66 -4.40 -18.33
N GLU A 248 12.61 -4.67 -17.58
CA GLU A 248 12.46 -4.20 -16.22
C GLU A 248 12.52 -5.34 -15.23
N ALA A 249 13.16 -5.05 -14.11
CA ALA A 249 13.17 -5.91 -12.94
C ALA A 249 12.92 -5.11 -11.66
N ARG A 250 11.83 -5.45 -10.96
CA ARG A 250 11.45 -4.85 -9.70
C ARG A 250 11.31 -5.89 -8.60
N ASN A 251 12.06 -5.73 -7.52
CA ASN A 251 11.88 -6.46 -6.27
C ASN A 251 11.37 -5.46 -5.23
N VAL A 252 10.19 -5.64 -4.64
CA VAL A 252 9.65 -4.61 -3.73
C VAL A 252 8.75 -5.17 -2.65
N SER A 253 8.93 -4.70 -1.41
CA SER A 253 7.99 -4.93 -0.31
C SER A 253 6.65 -4.27 -0.63
N VAL A 254 5.55 -5.04 -0.57
CA VAL A 254 4.22 -4.54 -0.93
C VAL A 254 3.30 -4.37 0.27
N TYR A 255 2.22 -3.62 0.04
CA TYR A 255 1.23 -3.32 1.06
C TYR A 255 0.68 -4.60 1.70
N SER A 256 0.49 -4.52 3.01
CA SER A 256 -0.06 -5.56 3.85
C SER A 256 -1.46 -5.16 4.30
N ALA A 257 -2.39 -6.10 4.49
CA ALA A 257 -3.75 -5.79 4.93
C ALA A 257 -3.78 -5.40 6.42
N TYR A 258 -3.02 -6.13 7.25
CA TYR A 258 -3.04 -5.98 8.71
C TYR A 258 -1.67 -5.90 9.37
N ASN A 259 -0.58 -5.96 8.59
CA ASN A 259 0.80 -6.11 9.05
C ASN A 259 1.09 -7.48 9.67
N THR A 260 2.34 -7.95 9.53
CA THR A 260 2.79 -9.18 10.20
C THR A 260 2.97 -9.02 11.71
N ALA A 261 3.07 -7.78 12.20
CA ALA A 261 3.02 -7.46 13.62
C ALA A 261 1.59 -7.44 14.19
N GLY A 262 0.59 -7.46 13.30
CA GLY A 262 -0.83 -7.33 13.60
C GLY A 262 -1.29 -5.89 13.84
N THR A 263 -2.59 -5.70 13.75
CA THR A 263 -3.28 -4.43 13.97
C THR A 263 -4.48 -4.63 14.88
N TYR A 264 -4.51 -3.87 15.99
CA TYR A 264 -5.66 -3.80 16.90
C TYR A 264 -6.53 -2.60 16.50
N TYR A 265 -7.81 -2.87 16.25
CA TYR A 265 -8.80 -1.85 15.93
C TYR A 265 -9.70 -1.62 17.14
N PHE A 266 -9.69 -0.39 17.63
CA PHE A 266 -10.49 0.08 18.76
C PHE A 266 -11.64 0.99 18.34
N GLY A 267 -11.86 1.16 17.04
CA GLY A 267 -12.99 1.93 16.50
C GLY A 267 -14.32 1.55 17.16
N SER A 268 -15.23 2.53 17.24
CA SER A 268 -16.45 2.38 18.01
C SER A 268 -17.65 2.10 17.10
N ASP A 269 -18.43 1.09 17.49
CA ASP A 269 -19.72 0.75 16.88
C ASP A 269 -20.70 0.36 18.00
N LEU A 270 -21.75 1.15 18.18
CA LEU A 270 -22.75 0.92 19.24
C LEU A 270 -23.61 -0.33 18.99
N GLY A 271 -23.48 -0.96 17.81
CA GLY A 271 -24.00 -2.30 17.59
C GLY A 271 -23.29 -3.38 18.43
N ASN A 272 -22.07 -3.12 18.90
CA ASN A 272 -21.34 -3.98 19.81
C ASN A 272 -21.77 -3.70 21.26
N PRO A 273 -22.37 -4.66 22.00
CA PRO A 273 -22.90 -4.44 23.35
C PRO A 273 -21.83 -4.11 24.41
N VAL A 274 -20.56 -4.37 24.14
CA VAL A 274 -19.43 -4.01 25.01
C VAL A 274 -18.76 -2.69 24.63
N ASP A 275 -19.23 -2.02 23.57
CA ASP A 275 -18.70 -0.74 23.12
C ASP A 275 -19.01 0.40 24.10
N THR A 276 -17.99 1.20 24.38
CA THR A 276 -18.07 2.32 25.34
C THR A 276 -18.46 3.66 24.69
N GLY A 277 -18.70 3.66 23.38
CA GLY A 277 -18.98 4.85 22.56
C GLY A 277 -17.76 5.74 22.34
N ASN A 278 -16.55 5.26 22.63
CA ASN A 278 -15.30 5.98 22.47
C ASN A 278 -14.12 5.00 22.25
N PRO A 279 -13.31 5.19 21.19
CA PRO A 279 -12.25 4.25 20.86
C PRO A 279 -11.09 4.18 21.88
N PHE A 280 -10.79 5.28 22.58
CA PHE A 280 -9.78 5.28 23.65
C PHE A 280 -10.30 4.55 24.90
N SER A 281 -11.59 4.71 25.21
CA SER A 281 -12.25 3.96 26.30
C SER A 281 -12.39 2.47 25.96
N ASN A 282 -12.66 2.13 24.70
CA ASN A 282 -12.60 0.77 24.19
C ASN A 282 -11.20 0.16 24.40
N ALA A 283 -10.15 0.90 24.02
CA ALA A 283 -8.78 0.48 24.30
C ALA A 283 -8.53 0.27 25.80
N LEU A 284 -8.91 1.22 26.66
CA LEU A 284 -8.67 1.12 28.10
C LEU A 284 -9.40 -0.07 28.75
N THR A 285 -10.59 -0.42 28.26
CA THR A 285 -11.37 -1.57 28.74
C THR A 285 -10.98 -2.88 28.05
N GLY A 286 -10.11 -2.84 27.04
CA GLY A 286 -9.72 -3.99 26.24
C GLY A 286 -10.79 -4.47 25.26
N ASN A 287 -11.82 -3.66 25.00
CA ASN A 287 -12.83 -3.96 24.00
C ASN A 287 -12.30 -3.63 22.60
N LEU A 288 -12.24 -4.63 21.74
CA LEU A 288 -11.72 -4.52 20.38
C LEU A 288 -12.88 -4.59 19.39
N TYR A 289 -12.84 -3.75 18.36
CA TYR A 289 -13.64 -3.97 17.17
C TYR A 289 -13.14 -5.19 16.40
N GLY A 290 -11.82 -5.30 16.27
CA GLY A 290 -11.20 -6.41 15.57
C GLY A 290 -9.69 -6.45 15.73
N TYR A 291 -9.13 -7.59 15.37
CA TYR A 291 -7.69 -7.80 15.26
C TYR A 291 -7.41 -8.54 13.95
N GLY A 292 -6.40 -8.09 13.22
CA GLY A 292 -5.89 -8.79 12.05
C GLY A 292 -4.37 -8.93 12.14
N GLU A 293 -3.83 -10.00 11.57
CA GLU A 293 -2.40 -10.24 11.43
C GLU A 293 -2.16 -10.88 10.07
N ASP A 294 -1.19 -10.39 9.31
CA ASP A 294 -0.80 -11.03 8.07
C ASP A 294 0.16 -12.18 8.36
N ASN A 295 -0.09 -13.34 7.77
CA ASN A 295 0.72 -14.55 8.00
C ASN A 295 2.10 -14.52 7.33
N LYS A 296 2.35 -13.52 6.47
CA LYS A 296 3.61 -13.35 5.74
C LYS A 296 3.73 -11.92 5.23
N LYS A 297 4.94 -11.37 5.31
CA LYS A 297 5.30 -10.14 4.59
C LYS A 297 5.51 -10.46 3.11
N GLN A 298 4.78 -9.77 2.24
CA GLN A 298 4.84 -10.00 0.80
C GLN A 298 5.92 -9.14 0.13
N ILE A 299 6.65 -9.75 -0.80
CA ILE A 299 7.66 -9.09 -1.63
C ILE A 299 7.36 -9.50 -3.07
N ASN A 300 7.23 -8.52 -3.97
CA ASN A 300 6.98 -8.78 -5.38
C ASN A 300 8.27 -8.81 -6.17
N HIS A 301 8.36 -9.75 -7.11
CA HIS A 301 9.50 -9.96 -7.99
C HIS A 301 9.10 -9.75 -9.46
N ALA A 302 8.49 -8.60 -9.74
CA ALA A 302 7.95 -8.25 -11.04
C ALA A 302 9.04 -8.15 -12.12
N ARG A 303 8.83 -8.79 -13.27
CA ARG A 303 9.67 -8.71 -14.46
C ARG A 303 8.80 -8.54 -15.69
N TYR A 304 9.23 -7.70 -16.63
CA TYR A 304 8.63 -7.67 -17.97
C TYR A 304 9.67 -7.35 -19.03
N THR A 305 9.29 -7.57 -20.29
CA THR A 305 10.08 -7.17 -21.45
C THR A 305 9.15 -6.53 -22.45
N GLN A 306 9.51 -5.34 -22.92
CA GLN A 306 8.77 -4.61 -23.93
C GLN A 306 9.62 -4.49 -25.18
N VAL A 307 8.99 -4.69 -26.33
CA VAL A 307 9.64 -4.55 -27.64
C VAL A 307 8.77 -3.68 -28.51
N GLU A 308 9.35 -2.63 -29.08
CA GLU A 308 8.66 -1.74 -30.02
C GLU A 308 9.49 -1.56 -31.26
N TRP A 309 8.83 -1.36 -32.41
CA TRP A 309 9.54 -1.05 -33.64
C TRP A 309 8.67 -0.19 -34.54
N PHE A 310 9.33 0.60 -35.39
CA PHE A 310 8.64 1.47 -36.33
C PHE A 310 9.36 1.54 -37.67
N LEU A 311 8.60 1.94 -38.67
CA LEU A 311 9.08 2.34 -40.00
C LEU A 311 8.29 3.59 -40.42
N GLN A 312 9.00 4.61 -40.87
CA GLN A 312 8.46 5.88 -41.35
C GLN A 312 9.19 6.29 -42.64
N ASP A 313 8.45 6.87 -43.58
CA ASP A 313 8.95 7.47 -44.80
C ASP A 313 8.42 8.89 -44.95
N THR A 314 9.34 9.85 -45.09
CA THR A 314 9.02 11.19 -45.60
C THR A 314 9.37 11.23 -47.09
N TRP A 315 8.36 11.15 -47.94
CA TRP A 315 8.49 11.08 -49.39
C TRP A 315 8.12 12.41 -50.06
N LYS A 316 9.10 13.04 -50.71
CA LYS A 316 8.89 14.22 -51.56
C LYS A 316 8.42 13.80 -52.95
N LEU A 317 7.13 13.51 -53.09
CA LEU A 317 6.55 13.04 -54.36
C LEU A 317 6.80 14.02 -55.51
N ASN A 318 6.65 15.33 -55.26
CA ASN A 318 7.01 16.40 -56.19
C ASN A 318 7.28 17.72 -55.44
N ARG A 319 7.56 18.81 -56.16
CA ARG A 319 7.88 20.13 -55.57
C ARG A 319 6.76 20.75 -54.70
N ARG A 320 5.54 20.22 -54.76
CA ARG A 320 4.36 20.75 -54.07
C ARG A 320 3.70 19.74 -53.13
N LEU A 321 4.15 18.47 -53.12
CA LEU A 321 3.56 17.42 -52.30
C LEU A 321 4.65 16.58 -51.63
N THR A 322 4.59 16.54 -50.30
CA THR A 322 5.36 15.64 -49.44
C THR A 322 4.38 14.77 -48.68
N ILE A 323 4.63 13.47 -48.63
CA ILE A 323 3.86 12.50 -47.84
C ILE A 323 4.73 12.10 -46.66
N ASP A 324 4.19 12.14 -45.44
CA ASP A 324 4.81 11.55 -44.26
C ASP A 324 3.90 10.43 -43.77
N ALA A 325 4.41 9.20 -43.83
CA ALA A 325 3.66 8.02 -43.45
C ALA A 325 4.54 7.07 -42.63
N GLY A 326 3.99 6.50 -41.56
CA GLY A 326 4.70 5.54 -40.74
C GLY A 326 3.78 4.65 -39.93
N LEU A 327 4.33 3.54 -39.47
CA LEU A 327 3.67 2.56 -38.60
C LEU A 327 4.60 2.26 -37.41
N ARG A 328 4.00 2.12 -36.22
CA ARG A 328 4.68 1.67 -35.00
C ARG A 328 3.92 0.51 -34.41
N PHE A 329 4.66 -0.52 -34.01
CA PHE A 329 4.17 -1.69 -33.32
C PHE A 329 4.76 -1.72 -31.92
N GLN A 330 3.97 -2.14 -30.96
CA GLN A 330 4.38 -2.32 -29.59
C GLN A 330 3.92 -3.69 -29.11
N PHE A 331 4.86 -4.45 -28.57
CA PHE A 331 4.62 -5.68 -27.85
C PHE A 331 5.02 -5.49 -26.39
N ILE A 332 4.02 -5.27 -25.55
CA ILE A 332 4.19 -5.21 -24.10
C ILE A 332 4.12 -6.66 -23.59
N GLY A 333 5.25 -7.20 -23.14
CA GLY A 333 5.32 -8.56 -22.63
C GLY A 333 4.54 -8.74 -21.34
N THR A 334 4.23 -9.99 -21.01
CA THR A 334 3.53 -10.35 -19.77
C THR A 334 4.38 -10.01 -18.55
N LEU A 335 3.76 -9.36 -17.57
CA LEU A 335 4.33 -9.22 -16.23
C LEU A 335 4.41 -10.60 -15.56
N ARG A 336 5.57 -10.99 -15.08
CA ARG A 336 5.78 -12.23 -14.31
C ARG A 336 6.38 -11.92 -12.95
N SER A 337 5.98 -12.66 -11.92
CA SER A 337 6.61 -12.63 -10.59
C SER A 337 7.18 -14.00 -10.26
N ASP A 338 8.41 -14.06 -9.80
CA ASP A 338 8.91 -15.29 -9.17
C ASP A 338 8.18 -15.51 -7.83
N GLY A 339 7.84 -16.77 -7.53
CA GLY A 339 7.03 -17.13 -6.35
C GLY A 339 5.57 -16.65 -6.38
N ALA A 340 5.05 -16.28 -7.56
CA ALA A 340 3.64 -15.97 -7.85
C ALA A 340 2.98 -14.83 -7.04
N THR A 341 3.76 -14.01 -6.33
CA THR A 341 3.27 -12.94 -5.43
C THR A 341 2.46 -11.80 -6.08
N LEU A 342 2.21 -11.86 -7.39
CA LEU A 342 1.37 -10.92 -8.13
C LEU A 342 0.07 -11.61 -8.51
N GLY A 343 -1.05 -11.09 -8.01
CA GLY A 343 -2.37 -11.50 -8.45
C GLY A 343 -2.56 -11.16 -9.93
N SER A 344 -2.71 -12.19 -10.76
CA SER A 344 -3.14 -12.07 -12.16
C SER A 344 -4.37 -12.94 -12.37
N PHE A 345 -5.31 -12.46 -13.17
CA PHE A 345 -6.47 -13.27 -13.54
C PHE A 345 -6.04 -14.27 -14.60
N ASP A 346 -5.95 -15.53 -14.22
CA ASP A 346 -5.72 -16.64 -15.15
C ASP A 346 -7.07 -17.19 -15.61
N THR A 347 -7.39 -16.93 -16.89
CA THR A 347 -8.62 -17.40 -17.51
C THR A 347 -8.70 -18.93 -17.58
N ALA A 348 -7.58 -19.65 -17.58
CA ALA A 348 -7.55 -21.11 -17.65
C ALA A 348 -7.86 -21.78 -16.29
N SER A 349 -7.53 -21.12 -15.17
CA SER A 349 -7.92 -21.58 -13.83
C SER A 349 -9.30 -21.10 -13.38
N TYR A 350 -9.93 -20.20 -14.13
CA TYR A 350 -11.31 -19.79 -13.89
C TYR A 350 -12.29 -20.93 -14.21
N ASN A 351 -13.08 -21.32 -13.20
CA ASN A 351 -14.20 -22.23 -13.37
C ASN A 351 -15.49 -21.49 -13.00
N GLY A 352 -16.27 -21.10 -14.01
CA GLY A 352 -17.56 -20.44 -13.81
C GLY A 352 -18.57 -21.29 -13.01
N ALA A 353 -18.48 -22.62 -13.05
CA ALA A 353 -19.32 -23.50 -12.22
C ALA A 353 -18.89 -23.54 -10.74
N ALA A 354 -17.66 -23.11 -10.44
CA ALA A 354 -17.17 -22.94 -9.08
C ALA A 354 -17.35 -21.49 -8.58
N SER A 355 -18.00 -20.59 -9.33
CA SER A 355 -18.22 -19.23 -8.86
C SER A 355 -19.08 -19.21 -7.60
N GLY A 356 -18.60 -18.58 -6.54
CA GLY A 356 -19.38 -18.37 -5.32
C GLY A 356 -20.68 -17.64 -5.65
N GLN A 357 -21.80 -18.13 -5.11
CA GLN A 357 -23.08 -17.47 -5.26
C GLN A 357 -23.24 -16.41 -4.19
N LEU A 358 -23.45 -15.15 -4.59
CA LEU A 358 -23.79 -14.06 -3.68
C LEU A 358 -25.16 -14.32 -3.03
N LEU A 359 -25.24 -14.09 -1.74
CA LEU A 359 -26.48 -14.19 -0.98
C LEU A 359 -27.24 -12.86 -1.02
N TYR A 360 -28.53 -12.92 -1.34
CA TYR A 360 -29.40 -11.75 -1.43
C TYR A 360 -30.27 -11.61 -0.18
N PRO A 361 -30.67 -10.39 0.21
CA PRO A 361 -31.63 -10.23 1.29
C PRO A 361 -32.98 -10.86 0.90
N THR A 362 -33.60 -11.56 1.85
CA THR A 362 -34.95 -12.11 1.72
C THR A 362 -35.71 -11.97 3.03
N CYS A 363 -37.01 -12.26 2.99
CA CYS A 363 -37.87 -12.37 4.16
C CYS A 363 -38.35 -13.82 4.30
N THR A 364 -38.26 -14.39 5.50
CA THR A 364 -38.74 -15.77 5.77
C THR A 364 -40.25 -15.86 5.88
N VAL A 365 -40.94 -14.71 5.91
CA VAL A 365 -42.39 -14.61 5.90
C VAL A 365 -42.87 -13.83 4.67
N PRO A 366 -44.08 -14.12 4.17
CA PRO A 366 -44.67 -13.32 3.10
C PRO A 366 -44.81 -11.86 3.55
N VAL A 367 -44.19 -10.96 2.79
CA VAL A 367 -44.37 -9.51 2.94
C VAL A 367 -45.16 -8.99 1.75
N GLY A 368 -46.31 -8.37 2.03
CA GLY A 368 -47.13 -7.76 0.99
C GLY A 368 -46.58 -6.38 0.59
N GLY A 369 -46.41 -6.14 -0.72
CA GLY A 369 -46.14 -4.79 -1.27
C GLY A 369 -44.93 -4.06 -0.67
N LYS A 370 -45.05 -2.73 -0.49
CA LYS A 370 -43.99 -1.84 0.03
C LYS A 370 -43.74 -1.94 1.55
N VAL A 371 -44.17 -3.02 2.20
CA VAL A 371 -43.95 -3.23 3.64
C VAL A 371 -42.57 -3.83 3.87
N SER A 372 -41.79 -3.24 4.78
CA SER A 372 -40.44 -3.72 5.11
C SER A 372 -40.50 -5.04 5.87
N CYS A 373 -39.58 -5.97 5.56
CA CYS A 373 -39.46 -7.24 6.28
C CYS A 373 -39.20 -7.01 7.78
N PRO A 374 -39.99 -7.64 8.68
CA PRO A 374 -39.74 -7.54 10.12
C PRO A 374 -38.33 -8.01 10.47
N THR A 375 -37.68 -7.35 11.43
CA THR A 375 -36.28 -7.61 11.76
C THR A 375 -36.00 -9.08 12.13
N ALA A 376 -36.94 -9.76 12.79
CA ALA A 376 -36.82 -11.16 13.16
C ALA A 376 -36.89 -12.13 11.98
N ASP A 377 -37.50 -11.70 10.86
CA ASP A 377 -37.74 -12.51 9.67
C ASP A 377 -36.81 -12.18 8.51
N LYS A 378 -35.86 -11.26 8.75
CA LYS A 378 -34.81 -10.94 7.79
C LYS A 378 -33.86 -12.12 7.68
N ALA A 379 -33.56 -12.53 6.45
CA ALA A 379 -32.58 -13.57 6.17
C ALA A 379 -31.85 -13.29 4.85
N SER A 380 -30.88 -14.14 4.53
CA SER A 380 -30.21 -14.12 3.23
C SER A 380 -30.54 -15.38 2.45
N ILE A 381 -30.71 -15.30 1.14
CA ILE A 381 -31.05 -16.42 0.27
C ILE A 381 -29.99 -16.62 -0.80
N ASN A 382 -29.63 -17.87 -1.06
CA ASN A 382 -29.01 -18.25 -2.32
C ASN A 382 -30.13 -18.30 -3.40
N PRO A 383 -30.16 -17.40 -4.39
CA PRO A 383 -31.25 -17.34 -5.37
C PRO A 383 -31.29 -18.53 -6.34
N ILE A 384 -30.21 -19.31 -6.42
CA ILE A 384 -30.12 -20.51 -7.26
C ILE A 384 -30.67 -21.73 -6.51
N THR A 385 -30.25 -21.93 -5.25
CA THR A 385 -30.61 -23.13 -4.47
C THR A 385 -31.84 -22.93 -3.58
N GLY A 386 -32.25 -21.68 -3.34
CA GLY A 386 -33.31 -21.32 -2.40
C GLY A 386 -32.93 -21.45 -0.92
N LYS A 387 -31.67 -21.81 -0.61
CA LYS A 387 -31.21 -22.03 0.77
C LYS A 387 -31.12 -20.71 1.53
N ILE A 388 -31.59 -20.73 2.78
CA ILE A 388 -31.66 -19.57 3.68
C ILE A 388 -30.47 -19.55 4.65
N TYR A 389 -29.96 -18.36 4.89
CA TYR A 389 -28.79 -18.03 5.71
C TYR A 389 -29.11 -16.88 6.67
N PRO A 390 -28.33 -16.70 7.77
CA PRO A 390 -28.49 -15.55 8.65
C PRO A 390 -28.37 -14.23 7.86
N TYR A 391 -29.23 -13.25 8.16
CA TYR A 391 -29.26 -11.95 7.46
C TYR A 391 -27.90 -11.23 7.40
N ALA A 392 -27.04 -11.46 8.40
CA ALA A 392 -25.68 -10.91 8.45
C ALA A 392 -24.79 -11.36 7.27
N GLN A 393 -25.17 -12.40 6.53
CA GLN A 393 -24.45 -12.91 5.36
C GLN A 393 -24.94 -12.32 4.04
N GLN A 394 -25.86 -11.34 4.06
CA GLN A 394 -26.28 -10.66 2.83
C GLN A 394 -25.09 -9.99 2.15
N GLY A 395 -24.97 -10.15 0.83
CA GLY A 395 -23.84 -9.64 0.07
C GLY A 395 -22.53 -10.41 0.25
N THR A 396 -22.49 -11.48 1.06
CA THR A 396 -21.37 -12.42 1.09
C THR A 396 -21.61 -13.58 0.12
N PHE A 397 -20.55 -14.34 -0.17
CA PHE A 397 -20.69 -15.62 -0.86
C PHE A 397 -21.28 -16.68 0.08
N GLU A 398 -21.99 -17.65 -0.50
CA GLU A 398 -22.47 -18.82 0.21
C GLU A 398 -21.31 -19.56 0.93
N PRO A 399 -21.43 -19.83 2.25
CA PRO A 399 -20.40 -20.55 3.00
C PRO A 399 -20.07 -21.91 2.37
N GLY A 400 -18.78 -22.19 2.17
CA GLY A 400 -18.29 -23.44 1.58
C GLY A 400 -18.13 -23.43 0.06
N VAL A 401 -18.56 -22.37 -0.64
CA VAL A 401 -18.26 -22.16 -2.06
C VAL A 401 -17.16 -21.11 -2.17
N LEU A 402 -15.95 -21.55 -2.52
CA LEU A 402 -14.85 -20.62 -2.84
C LEU A 402 -15.21 -19.82 -4.09
N PRO A 403 -14.90 -18.52 -4.19
CA PRO A 403 -15.05 -17.80 -5.44
C PRO A 403 -14.28 -18.54 -6.56
N GLY A 404 -14.96 -18.80 -7.67
CA GLY A 404 -14.54 -19.66 -8.80
C GLY A 404 -13.33 -19.18 -9.60
N GLY A 405 -12.54 -18.28 -9.03
CA GLY A 405 -11.14 -18.15 -9.31
C GLY A 405 -10.43 -18.18 -7.97
N ARG A 406 -9.55 -19.16 -7.74
CA ARG A 406 -8.42 -18.86 -6.87
C ARG A 406 -7.69 -17.72 -7.57
N PRO A 407 -7.49 -16.52 -6.98
CA PRO A 407 -6.34 -15.76 -7.40
C PRO A 407 -5.17 -16.74 -7.29
N ALA A 408 -4.44 -16.93 -8.39
CA ALA A 408 -3.15 -17.59 -8.29
C ALA A 408 -2.37 -16.77 -7.25
N VAL A 409 -2.13 -17.39 -6.09
CA VAL A 409 -1.30 -16.86 -5.00
C VAL A 409 0.14 -16.92 -5.42
#